data_AF-A0A178WKF0-F1
#
_entry.id   AF-A0A178WKF0-F1
#
_cell.length_a   1.000
_cell.length_b   1.000
_cell.length_c   1.000
_cell.angle_alpha   90.00
_cell.angle_beta   90.00
_cell.angle_gamma   90.00
#
_symmetry.space_group_name_H-M   'P 1'
#
loop_
_entity.id
_entity.type
_entity.pdbx_description
1 polymer ?
#
loop_
_entity_poly.entity_id
_entity_poly.type
_entity_poly.pdbx_seq_one_letter_code
_entity_poly.pdbx_strand_id
1 'polypeptide(L)' 'MGEEHPRKRSRQHFEAEARNVSLFESPQCETSKWYFSREEIERFSPSRKDGIDLVKESFLRSSYCTFLQRLGMKLHV' A
#
# COMPACT_ATOMS: atom_id res chain seq x y z
N MET A 1 -1.36 -2.80 -39.51
CA MET A 1 -1.27 -1.36 -39.18
C MET A 1 -1.90 -1.17 -37.80
N GLY A 2 -1.07 -1.17 -36.77
CA GLY A 2 -1.47 -1.00 -35.38
C GLY A 2 -0.21 -0.83 -34.56
N GLU A 3 0.32 0.39 -34.56
CA GLU A 3 1.62 0.72 -33.97
C GLU A 3 1.56 0.72 -32.45
N GLU A 4 2.39 -0.11 -31.84
CA GLU A 4 2.75 -0.05 -30.43
C GLU A 4 3.57 1.22 -30.17
N HIS A 5 3.16 2.04 -29.20
CA HIS A 5 3.95 3.19 -28.72
C HIS A 5 4.23 3.04 -27.21
N PRO A 6 5.47 2.72 -26.81
CA PRO A 6 5.84 2.61 -25.41
C PRO A 6 6.16 4.00 -24.84
N ARG A 7 5.42 4.45 -23.82
CA ARG A 7 5.80 5.66 -23.07
C ARG A 7 7.04 5.37 -22.22
N LYS A 8 8.20 5.79 -22.74
CA LYS A 8 9.46 5.83 -21.99
C LYS A 8 9.34 6.87 -20.88
N ARG A 9 9.45 6.47 -19.60
CA ARG A 9 9.80 7.41 -18.53
C ARG A 9 11.11 6.96 -17.90
N SER A 10 12.18 7.59 -18.39
CA SER A 10 13.49 7.58 -17.77
C SER A 10 13.37 8.15 -16.36
N ARG A 11 13.86 7.42 -15.35
CA ARG A 11 14.04 7.94 -14.00
C ARG A 11 15.46 7.65 -13.58
N GLN A 12 16.29 8.68 -13.73
CA GLN A 12 17.67 8.69 -13.29
C GLN A 12 17.75 8.35 -11.80
N HIS A 13 18.80 7.59 -11.47
CA HIS A 13 19.26 7.28 -10.12
C HIS A 13 19.48 8.56 -9.30
N PHE A 14 19.03 8.56 -8.06
CA PHE A 14 19.64 9.36 -6.99
C PHE A 14 19.63 8.51 -5.72
N GLU A 15 20.81 8.09 -5.30
CA GLU A 15 21.06 7.29 -4.09
C GLU A 15 21.26 8.18 -2.86
N ALA A 16 21.09 7.55 -1.70
CA ALA A 16 21.29 8.02 -0.32
C ALA A 16 20.25 9.03 0.18
N GLU A 17 19.64 8.86 1.36
CA GLU A 17 20.33 8.57 2.61
C GLU A 17 19.37 8.09 3.69
N ALA A 18 19.79 7.10 4.49
CA ALA A 18 19.08 6.65 5.68
C ALA A 18 19.12 7.74 6.76
N ARG A 19 18.00 8.44 7.01
CA ARG A 19 17.87 9.35 8.15
C ARG A 19 16.47 9.27 8.77
N ASN A 20 16.44 8.67 9.96
CA ASN A 20 15.57 8.92 11.11
C ASN A 20 14.27 9.70 10.82
N VAL A 21 13.12 9.00 10.78
CA VAL A 21 11.81 9.63 10.60
C VAL A 21 11.28 10.09 11.96
N SER A 22 11.61 11.32 12.32
CA SER A 22 10.76 12.13 13.20
C SER A 22 10.79 13.58 12.75
N LEU A 23 10.13 13.93 11.63
CA LEU A 23 9.90 15.33 11.32
C LEU A 23 8.79 15.54 10.30
N PHE A 24 7.63 15.98 10.81
CA PHE A 24 6.87 17.16 10.36
C PHE A 24 5.37 16.92 10.56
N GLU A 25 4.85 17.28 11.74
CA GLU A 25 3.40 17.47 11.91
C GLU A 25 2.97 18.76 11.18
N SER A 26 2.85 18.68 9.86
CA SER A 26 1.91 19.54 9.11
C SER A 26 0.54 19.38 9.75
N PRO A 27 -0.32 20.42 9.85
CA PRO A 27 -1.65 20.26 10.42
C PRO A 27 -2.39 19.15 9.66
N GLN A 28 -2.43 17.95 10.24
CA GLN A 28 -2.96 16.79 9.55
C GLN A 28 -4.45 16.98 9.43
N CYS A 29 -4.89 17.30 8.21
CA CYS A 29 -6.25 17.01 7.79
C CYS A 29 -6.58 15.58 8.25
N GLU A 30 -7.75 15.35 8.86
CA GLU A 30 -8.10 14.03 9.43
C GLU A 30 -7.95 12.90 8.41
N THR A 31 -8.08 13.22 7.11
CA THR A 31 -7.86 12.30 5.99
C THR A 31 -6.43 11.80 5.90
N SER A 32 -5.43 12.62 6.28
CA SER A 32 -4.00 12.29 6.26
C SER A 32 -3.67 11.06 7.13
N LYS A 33 -4.50 10.76 8.14
CA LYS A 33 -4.31 9.62 9.05
C LYS A 33 -4.54 8.25 8.38
N TRP A 34 -5.19 8.22 7.22
CA TRP A 34 -5.56 6.98 6.53
C TRP A 34 -4.81 6.73 5.22
N TYR A 35 -4.06 7.71 4.72
CA TYR A 35 -3.28 7.56 3.50
C TYR A 35 -1.81 7.39 3.85
N PHE A 36 -1.20 6.35 3.28
CA PHE A 36 0.20 6.00 3.48
C PHE A 36 0.92 5.98 2.14
N SER A 37 2.20 6.30 2.16
CA SER A 37 3.06 6.11 0.99
C SER A 37 3.17 4.63 0.63
N ARG A 38 3.54 4.35 -0.62
CA ARG A 38 3.79 2.98 -1.08
C ARG A 38 4.86 2.29 -0.24
N GLU A 39 5.92 3.00 0.12
CA GLU A 39 7.00 2.43 0.92
C GLU A 39 6.53 2.05 2.33
N GLU A 40 5.72 2.88 2.97
CA GLU A 40 5.12 2.57 4.27
C GLU A 40 4.25 1.31 4.22
N ILE A 41 3.43 1.17 3.17
CA ILE A 41 2.59 -0.01 2.99
C ILE A 41 3.44 -1.27 2.74
N GLU A 42 4.47 -1.18 1.90
CA GLU A 42 5.26 -2.35 1.49
C GLU A 42 6.25 -2.80 2.57
N ARG A 43 6.86 -1.87 3.31
CA ARG A 43 7.97 -2.16 4.25
C ARG A 43 7.62 -1.99 5.72
N PHE A 44 6.66 -1.13 6.04
CA PHE A 44 6.39 -0.70 7.41
C PHE A 44 4.96 -0.99 7.86
N SER A 45 4.22 -1.87 7.17
CA SER A 45 2.93 -2.34 7.65
C SER A 45 3.09 -3.08 9.00
N PRO A 46 2.09 -3.01 9.90
CA PRO A 46 2.13 -3.75 11.16
C PRO A 46 2.41 -5.25 10.98
N SER A 47 1.84 -5.85 9.92
CA SER A 47 2.01 -7.27 9.55
C SER A 47 3.48 -7.67 9.36
N ARG A 48 4.36 -6.74 8.97
CA ARG A 48 5.81 -7.02 8.84
C ARG A 48 6.45 -7.38 10.17
N LYS A 49 5.97 -6.81 11.28
CA LYS A 49 6.46 -7.13 12.64
C LYS A 49 6.16 -8.57 13.03
N ASP A 50 5.10 -9.14 12.45
CA ASP A 50 4.67 -10.52 12.67
C ASP A 50 5.28 -11.51 11.64
N GLY A 51 6.22 -11.06 10.82
CA GLY A 51 6.86 -11.88 9.80
C GLY A 51 5.96 -12.24 8.61
N ILE A 52 4.86 -11.50 8.42
CA ILE A 52 3.99 -11.64 7.24
C ILE A 52 4.58 -10.80 6.12
N ASP A 53 4.91 -11.41 4.98
CA ASP A 53 5.41 -10.72 3.80
C ASP A 53 4.29 -10.00 3.01
N LEU A 54 4.69 -9.22 2.01
CA LEU A 54 3.76 -8.42 1.21
C LEU A 54 2.74 -9.29 0.48
N VAL A 55 3.17 -10.42 -0.08
CA VAL A 55 2.32 -11.29 -0.89
C VAL A 55 1.25 -11.94 -0.01
N LYS A 56 1.65 -12.47 1.14
CA LYS A 56 0.77 -13.09 2.13
C LYS A 56 -0.19 -12.05 2.73
N GLU A 57 0.30 -10.86 3.05
CA GLU A 57 -0.55 -9.76 3.53
C GLU A 57 -1.60 -9.35 2.49
N SER A 58 -1.21 -9.20 1.22
CA SER A 58 -2.13 -8.89 0.11
C SER A 58 -3.18 -9.99 -0.05
N PHE A 59 -2.77 -11.25 -0.04
CA PHE A 59 -3.69 -12.39 -0.11
C PHE A 59 -4.70 -12.38 1.05
N LEU A 60 -4.23 -12.17 2.28
CA LEU A 60 -5.10 -12.10 3.46
C LEU A 60 -6.13 -10.98 3.32
N ARG A 61 -5.71 -9.77 2.90
CA ARG A 61 -6.62 -8.65 2.64
C ARG A 61 -7.68 -8.99 1.60
N SER A 62 -7.28 -9.56 0.46
CA SER A 62 -8.22 -9.98 -0.58
C SER A 62 -9.20 -11.05 -0.08
N SER A 63 -8.69 -12.08 0.61
CA SER A 63 -9.51 -13.18 1.11
C SER A 63 -10.54 -12.73 2.15
N TYR A 64 -10.18 -11.77 3.01
CA TYR A 64 -11.07 -11.20 4.01
C TYR A 64 -12.19 -10.38 3.36
N CYS A 65 -11.87 -9.56 2.34
CA CYS A 65 -12.89 -8.84 1.59
C CYS A 65 -13.89 -9.80 0.93
N THR A 66 -13.42 -10.90 0.35
CA THR A 66 -14.31 -11.94 -0.20
C THR A 66 -15.16 -12.60 0.88
N PHE A 67 -14.60 -12.88 2.06
CA PHE A 67 -15.38 -13.41 3.19
C PHE A 67 -16.49 -12.45 3.60
N LEU A 68 -16.18 -11.17 3.79
CA LEU A 68 -17.16 -10.14 4.14
C LEU A 68 -18.27 -10.01 3.07
N GLN A 69 -17.91 -10.04 1.79
CA GLN A 69 -18.88 -10.01 0.70
C GLN A 69 -19.85 -11.20 0.78
N ARG A 70 -19.32 -12.42 0.94
CA ARG A 70 -20.14 -13.62 1.07
C ARG A 70 -21.02 -13.59 2.31
N LEU A 71 -20.49 -13.05 3.42
CA LEU A 71 -21.25 -12.87 4.65
C LEU A 71 -22.40 -11.89 4.44
N GLY A 72 -22.15 -10.75 3.80
CA GLY A 72 -23.18 -9.75 3.51
C GLY A 72 -24.31 -10.30 2.66
N MET A 73 -23.99 -11.10 1.63
CA MET A 73 -24.99 -11.78 0.80
C MET A 73 -25.87 -12.73 1.61
N LYS A 74 -25.30 -13.46 2.58
CA LYS A 74 -26.06 -14.37 3.45
C LYS A 74 -26.95 -13.63 4.45
N LEU A 75 -26.53 -12.44 4.88
CA LEU A 75 -27.26 -11.62 5.84
C LEU A 75 -28.27 -10.68 5.18
N HIS A 76 -28.29 -10.58 3.85
CA HIS A 76 -29.14 -9.65 3.09
C HIS A 76 -29.00 -8.19 3.55
N VAL A 77 -27.76 -7.77 3.82
CA VAL A 77 -27.41 -6.37 4.16
C VAL A 77 -27.13 -5.52 2.93
#